data_AF-A0A6L6BZF6-F1
#
_entry.id   AF-A0A6L6BZF6-F1
#
_cell.length_a   1.000
_cell.length_b   1.000
_cell.length_c   1.000
_cell.angle_alpha   90.00
_cell.angle_beta   90.00
_cell.angle_gamma   90.00
#
_symmetry.space_group_name_H-M   'P 1'
#
loop_
_entity.id
_entity.type
_entity.pdbx_description
1 polymer ?
#
loop_
_entity_poly.entity_id
_entity_poly.type
_entity_poly.pdbx_seq_one_letter_code
_entity_poly.pdbx_strand_id
1 'polypeptide(L)' 'MSLSIGIVGLPNVGKSTLFNALTKNNVLAANYPFATIEPNVGVVGVPDPRLAVLAGIFSSEKILPAAV' A
#
# COMPACT_ATOMS: atom_id res chain seq x y z
N MET A 1 -15.64 -8.67 -0.65
CA MET A 1 -15.20 -8.18 0.67
C MET A 1 -13.87 -7.49 0.49
N SER A 2 -13.80 -6.17 0.67
CA SER A 2 -12.53 -5.44 0.72
C SER A 2 -11.97 -5.56 2.14
N LEU A 3 -10.86 -6.30 2.29
CA LEU A 3 -10.13 -6.37 3.55
C LEU A 3 -9.20 -5.15 3.62
N SER A 4 -9.11 -4.50 4.77
CA SER A 4 -8.20 -3.38 5.00
C SER A 4 -7.30 -3.65 6.19
N ILE A 5 -6.06 -3.16 6.14
CA ILE A 5 -5.05 -3.37 7.19
C ILE A 5 -4.57 -2.00 7.70
N GLY A 6 -4.42 -1.87 9.01
CA GLY A 6 -3.89 -0.67 9.66
C GLY A 6 -2.45 -0.85 10.15
N ILE A 7 -1.61 0.17 9.97
CA ILE A 7 -0.25 0.21 10.54
C ILE A 7 -0.33 0.92 11.90
N VAL A 8 -0.06 0.19 12.99
CA VAL A 8 -0.12 0.70 14.38
C VAL A 8 1.25 0.67 15.06
N GLY A 9 1.49 1.59 16.00
CA GLY A 9 2.76 1.66 16.73
C GLY A 9 3.00 3.00 17.42
N LEU A 10 4.02 3.06 18.29
CA LEU A 10 4.38 4.24 19.08
C LEU A 10 4.73 5.48 18.21
N PRO A 11 4.68 6.70 18.76
CA PRO A 11 5.13 7.90 18.05
C PRO A 11 6.56 7.75 17.51
N ASN A 12 6.85 8.32 16.33
CA ASN A 12 8.19 8.36 15.71
C ASN A 12 8.88 7.03 15.38
N VAL A 13 8.19 5.88 15.42
CA VAL A 13 8.77 4.57 15.02
C VAL A 13 8.87 4.32 13.51
N GLY A 14 8.69 5.36 12.69
CA GLY A 14 8.77 5.24 11.22
C GLY A 14 7.49 4.75 10.51
N LYS A 15 6.32 4.83 11.15
CA LYS A 15 5.03 4.42 10.54
C LYS A 15 4.76 5.10 9.20
N SER A 16 4.92 6.43 9.13
CA SER A 16 4.71 7.20 7.90
C SER A 16 5.74 6.86 6.83
N THR A 17 6.98 6.56 7.24
CA THR A 17 8.05 6.11 6.34
C THR A 17 7.70 4.77 5.70
N LEU A 18 7.22 3.80 6.49
CA LEU A 18 6.77 2.50 5.98
C LEU A 18 5.56 2.65 5.05
N PHE A 19 4.58 3.47 5.43
CA PHE A 19 3.41 3.73 4.60
C PHE A 19 3.79 4.32 3.24
N ASN A 20 4.68 5.31 3.22
CA ASN A 20 5.16 5.94 1.99
C ASN A 20 5.98 4.95 1.13
N ALA A 21 6.81 4.11 1.76
CA ALA A 21 7.57 3.08 1.05
C ALA A 21 6.68 2.05 0.36
N LEU A 22 5.61 1.61 1.03
CA LEU A 22 4.66 0.63 0.49
C LEU A 22 3.81 1.24 -0.62
N THR A 23 3.27 2.43 -0.39
CA THR A 23 2.29 3.06 -1.31
C THR A 23 2.92 3.89 -2.41
N LYS A 24 4.23 4.16 -2.34
CA LYS A 24 4.94 5.14 -3.18
C LYS A 24 4.28 6.53 -3.18
N ASN A 25 3.42 6.83 -2.20
CA ASN A 25 2.81 8.14 -1.99
C ASN A 25 3.72 9.01 -1.13
N ASN A 26 3.69 10.32 -1.37
CA ASN A 26 4.26 11.32 -0.48
C ASN A 26 3.19 11.78 0.52
N VAL A 27 2.93 10.99 1.56
CA VAL A 27 2.13 11.50 2.68
C VAL A 27 2.96 12.53 3.43
N LEU A 28 2.42 13.75 3.53
CA LEU A 28 2.94 14.80 4.39
C LEU A 28 2.76 14.39 5.86
N ALA A 29 3.87 14.23 6.58
CA ALA A 29 3.86 14.09 8.03
C ALA A 29 3.59 15.46 8.68
N ALA A 30 2.35 15.94 8.61
CA ALA A 30 1.95 17.19 9.25
C ALA A 30 1.25 16.91 10.58
N ASN A 31 1.86 17.35 11.68
CA ASN A 31 1.30 17.25 13.03
C ASN A 31 0.39 18.46 13.31
N TYR A 32 -0.90 18.40 12.93
CA TYR A 32 -1.87 19.44 13.30
C TYR A 32 -2.81 18.93 14.41
N PRO A 33 -2.71 19.44 15.65
CA PRO A 33 -3.39 18.85 16.82
C PRO A 33 -4.92 19.01 16.89
N PHE A 34 -5.57 19.61 15.88
CA PHE A 34 -6.99 19.99 15.96
C PHE A 34 -7.80 19.74 14.68
N ALA A 35 -7.23 19.08 13.67
CA ALA A 35 -7.95 18.70 12.45
C ALA A 35 -8.36 17.22 12.53
N THR A 36 -9.55 16.88 12.04
CA THR A 36 -9.91 15.48 11.78
C THR A 36 -8.88 14.90 10.80
N ILE A 37 -7.96 14.08 11.30
CA ILE A 37 -6.92 13.46 10.48
C ILE A 37 -7.60 12.34 9.70
N GLU A 38 -7.92 12.57 8.42
CA GLU A 38 -8.29 11.48 7.54
C GLU A 38 -7.15 10.45 7.53
N PRO A 39 -7.44 9.15 7.73
CA PRO A 39 -6.41 8.14 7.71
C PRO A 39 -5.78 8.12 6.32
N ASN A 40 -4.45 7.99 6.25
CA ASN A 40 -3.79 7.78 4.97
C ASN A 40 -4.20 6.40 4.44
N VAL A 41 -4.97 6.39 3.35
CA VAL A 41 -5.39 5.16 2.67
C VAL A 41 -4.57 5.02 1.38
N GLY A 42 -4.01 3.84 1.16
CA GLY A 42 -3.29 3.50 -0.05
C GLY A 42 -3.63 2.08 -0.48
N VAL A 43 -3.61 1.84 -1.78
CA VAL A 43 -3.84 0.51 -2.38
C VAL A 43 -2.55 0.07 -3.03
N VAL A 44 -2.12 -1.14 -2.71
CA VAL A 44 -0.86 -1.71 -3.24
C VAL A 44 -1.11 -3.07 -3.88
N GLY A 45 -0.43 -3.31 -5.00
CA GLY A 45 -0.44 -4.61 -5.66
C GLY A 45 0.39 -5.61 -4.86
N VAL A 46 -0.16 -6.78 -4.60
CA VAL A 46 0.58 -7.87 -3.93
C VAL A 46 1.65 -8.41 -4.89
N PRO A 47 2.94 -8.39 -4.51
CA PRO A 47 3.99 -8.94 -5.34
C PRO A 47 3.86 -10.47 -5.39
N ASP A 48 3.62 -11.00 -6.60
CA ASP A 48 3.50 -12.44 -6.82
C ASP A 48 4.29 -12.86 -8.08
N PRO A 49 5.44 -13.56 -7.92
CA PRO A 49 6.25 -13.99 -9.05
C PRO A 49 5.52 -15.01 -9.94
N ARG A 50 4.50 -15.71 -9.43
CA ARG A 50 3.74 -16.70 -10.21
C ARG A 50 2.94 -16.05 -11.33
N LEU A 51 2.49 -14.81 -11.14
CA LEU A 51 1.75 -14.09 -12.17
C LEU A 51 2.59 -13.86 -13.43
N ALA A 52 3.89 -13.58 -13.27
CA ALA A 52 4.80 -13.42 -14.40
C ALA A 52 5.00 -14.74 -15.17
N VAL A 53 5.11 -15.87 -14.45
CA VAL A 53 5.23 -17.20 -15.07
C VAL A 53 3.98 -17.54 -15.85
N LEU A 54 2.79 -17.34 -15.27
CA LEU A 54 1.51 -17.61 -15.93
C LEU A 54 1.33 -16.71 -17.16
N ALA A 55 1.65 -15.42 -17.05
CA ALA A 55 1.57 -14.50 -18.18
C ALA A 55 2.47 -14.93 -19.35
N GLY A 56 3.66 -15.49 -19.06
CA GLY A 56 4.56 -16.05 -20.08
C GLY A 56 4.04 -17.33 -20.73
N ILE A 57 3.35 -18.19 -19.97
CA ILE A 57 2.76 -19.44 -20.50
C ILE A 57 1.56 -19.12 -21.42
N PHE A 58 0.72 -18.17 -21.02
CA PHE A 58 -0.54 -17.86 -21.72
C PHE A 58 -0.44 -16.65 -22.65
N SER A 59 0.73 -16.03 -22.80
CA SER A 59 0.95 -14.79 -23.57
C SER A 59 -0.09 -13.71 -23.23
N SER A 60 -0.33 -13.50 -21.94
CA SER A 60 -1.37 -12.58 -21.47
C SER A 60 -1.02 -11.12 -21.78
N GLU A 61 -1.98 -10.37 -22.34
CA GLU A 61 -1.80 -8.94 -22.67
C GLU A 61 -1.51 -8.08 -21.44
N LYS A 62 -2.06 -8.46 -20.27
CA LYS A 62 -1.93 -7.71 -19.04
C LYS A 62 -1.82 -8.63 -17.82
N ILE A 63 -1.01 -8.21 -16.86
CA ILE A 63 -0.89 -8.82 -15.53
C ILE A 63 -1.65 -7.95 -14.54
N LEU A 64 -2.63 -8.53 -13.84
CA LEU A 64 -3.44 -7.85 -12.84
C LEU A 64 -3.16 -8.46 -11.45
N PRO A 65 -2.35 -7.81 -10.60
CA PRO A 65 -2.10 -8.28 -9.25
C PRO A 65 -3.34 -8.10 -8.36
N ALA A 66 -3.44 -8.91 -7.31
CA ALA A 66 -4.40 -8.67 -6.25
C ALA A 66 -4.07 -7.34 -5.54
N ALA A 67 -5.10 -6.58 -5.17
CA ALA A 67 -4.97 -5.29 -4.49
C ALA A 67 -5.36 -5.43 -3.02
N VAL A 68 -4.59 -4.80 -2.13
CA VAL A 68 -4.85 -4.68 -0.69
C VAL A 68 -4.62 -3.25 -0.24
#